data_AF-A0A916I1N6-F1
#
_entry.id   AF-A0A916I1N6-F1
#
_cell.length_a   1.000
_cell.length_b   1.000
_cell.length_c   1.000
_cell.angle_alpha   90.00
_cell.angle_beta   90.00
_cell.angle_gamma   90.00
#
_symmetry.space_group_name_H-M   'P 1'
#
loop_
_entity.id
_entity.type
_entity.pdbx_description
1 polymer ?
#
loop_
_entity_poly.entity_id
_entity_poly.type
_entity_poly.pdbx_seq_one_letter_code
_entity_poly.pdbx_strand_id
1 'polypeptide(L)'
;MNLHEAADLLAPMMHEMWRTKMLAEGWRYGPAYDEAAKTHDALVPFEQLHPTDRVWTRTGLEDYAEILLREVEYPRGDDREFRPEEMRVGLPVVGSDLESKGTVQAWIATPDGCLESITVRWDDGEVTEHCPASGEVLRA
;
A
#
# COMPACT_ATOMS: atom_id res chain seq x y z
N MET A 1 -6.05 14.77 -14.80
CA MET A 1 -5.02 13.80 -15.15
C MET A 1 -5.73 12.50 -15.49
N ASN A 2 -5.59 12.02 -16.71
CA ASN A 2 -6.06 10.69 -17.12
C ASN A 2 -4.93 9.66 -16.95
N LEU A 3 -5.22 8.38 -17.21
CA LEU A 3 -4.25 7.30 -17.05
C LEU A 3 -3.01 7.47 -17.94
N HIS A 4 -3.19 7.93 -19.18
CA HIS A 4 -2.10 8.15 -20.10
C HIS A 4 -1.16 9.27 -19.62
N GLU A 5 -1.73 10.38 -19.15
CA GLU A 5 -0.98 11.49 -18.53
C GLU A 5 -0.26 11.05 -17.25
N ALA A 6 -0.87 10.16 -16.46
CA ALA A 6 -0.25 9.59 -15.27
C ALA A 6 0.92 8.65 -15.64
N ALA A 7 0.77 7.82 -16.67
CA ALA A 7 1.82 6.92 -17.14
C ALA A 7 3.05 7.69 -17.62
N ASP A 8 2.86 8.84 -18.28
CA ASP A 8 3.96 9.71 -18.70
C ASP A 8 4.75 10.30 -17.50
N LEU A 9 4.10 10.52 -16.35
CA LEU A 9 4.76 10.98 -15.13
C LEU A 9 5.41 9.85 -14.33
N LEU A 10 4.75 8.69 -14.28
CA LEU A 10 5.19 7.54 -13.48
C LEU A 10 6.30 6.75 -14.16
N ALA A 11 6.32 6.66 -15.50
CA ALA A 11 7.30 5.84 -16.23
C ALA A 11 8.76 6.27 -15.97
N PRO A 12 9.13 7.58 -16.01
CA PRO A 12 10.47 8.00 -15.64
C PRO A 12 10.81 7.71 -14.18
N MET A 13 9.85 7.90 -13.25
CA MET A 13 10.07 7.65 -11.82
C MET A 13 10.31 6.16 -11.54
N MET A 14 9.49 5.27 -12.09
CA MET A 14 9.66 3.83 -11.95
C MET A 14 10.97 3.35 -12.54
N HIS A 15 11.34 3.88 -13.72
CA HIS A 15 12.62 3.56 -14.33
C HIS A 15 13.78 4.00 -13.46
N GLU A 16 13.73 5.20 -12.88
CA GLU A 16 14.77 5.69 -11.98
C GLU A 16 14.89 4.87 -10.69
N MET A 17 13.76 4.42 -10.12
CA MET A 17 13.76 3.50 -8.98
C MET A 17 14.44 2.17 -9.33
N TRP A 18 14.11 1.60 -10.49
CA TRP A 18 14.75 0.37 -10.98
C TRP A 18 16.26 0.58 -11.21
N ARG A 19 16.66 1.67 -11.89
CA ARG A 19 18.07 2.03 -12.10
C ARG A 19 18.83 2.14 -10.78
N THR A 20 18.26 2.85 -9.81
CA THR A 20 18.86 3.04 -8.48
C THR A 20 19.10 1.69 -7.79
N LYS A 21 18.09 0.81 -7.81
CA LYS A 21 18.20 -0.56 -7.28
C LYS A 21 19.31 -1.36 -7.99
N MET A 22 19.32 -1.37 -9.32
CA MET A 22 20.31 -2.11 -10.12
C MET A 22 21.73 -1.62 -9.85
N LEU A 23 21.94 -0.30 -9.81
CA LEU A 23 23.24 0.30 -9.47
C LEU A 23 23.69 -0.11 -8.07
N ALA A 24 22.77 -0.12 -7.08
CA ALA A 24 23.07 -0.58 -5.72
C ALA A 24 23.44 -2.07 -5.65
N GLU A 25 22.88 -2.89 -6.54
CA GLU A 25 23.21 -4.32 -6.69
C GLU A 25 24.51 -4.58 -7.50
N GLY A 26 25.22 -3.51 -7.88
CA GLY A 26 26.51 -3.55 -8.58
C GLY A 26 26.40 -3.67 -10.10
N TRP A 27 25.21 -3.46 -10.66
CA TRP A 27 25.06 -3.30 -12.10
C TRP A 27 25.64 -1.97 -12.57
N ARG A 28 26.09 -1.92 -13.81
CA ARG A 28 26.57 -0.70 -14.45
C ARG A 28 26.09 -0.62 -15.88
N TYR A 29 26.10 0.59 -16.44
CA TYR A 29 25.84 0.74 -17.87
C TYR A 29 26.84 -0.08 -18.71
N GLY A 30 26.31 -0.74 -19.74
CA GLY A 30 27.08 -1.33 -20.82
C GLY A 30 26.25 -1.34 -22.09
N PRO A 31 26.84 -1.48 -23.28
CA PRO A 31 26.12 -1.37 -24.56
C PRO A 31 25.12 -2.51 -24.81
N ALA A 32 25.14 -3.56 -23.98
CA ALA A 32 24.22 -4.68 -24.01
C ALA A 32 24.03 -5.26 -22.60
N TYR A 33 22.96 -6.04 -22.43
CA TYR A 33 22.77 -6.85 -21.23
C TYR A 33 23.81 -7.98 -21.13
N ASP A 34 24.49 -8.05 -19.99
CA ASP A 34 25.39 -9.15 -19.62
C ASP A 34 25.28 -9.39 -18.11
N GLU A 35 24.72 -10.53 -17.73
CA GLU A 35 24.51 -10.90 -16.34
C GLU A 35 25.82 -11.16 -15.59
N ALA A 36 26.79 -11.84 -16.24
CA ALA A 36 28.05 -12.20 -15.61
C ALA A 36 28.92 -10.95 -15.36
N ALA A 37 28.93 -10.02 -16.33
CA ALA A 37 29.62 -8.75 -16.18
C ALA A 37 28.82 -7.72 -15.36
N LYS A 38 27.54 -8.00 -15.07
CA LYS A 38 26.54 -7.07 -14.50
C LYS A 38 26.45 -5.77 -15.29
N THR A 39 26.23 -5.86 -16.60
CA THR A 39 25.96 -4.69 -17.45
C THR A 39 24.56 -4.71 -18.04
N HIS A 40 23.97 -3.53 -18.19
CA HIS A 40 22.66 -3.37 -18.85
C HIS A 40 22.62 -2.04 -19.61
N ASP A 41 22.15 -2.09 -20.85
CA ASP A 41 21.96 -0.94 -21.76
C ASP A 41 20.89 0.05 -21.30
N ALA A 42 19.84 -0.42 -20.64
CA ALA A 42 18.78 0.42 -20.09
C ALA A 42 19.19 1.23 -18.85
N LEU A 43 20.43 1.12 -18.33
CA LEU A 43 20.92 1.93 -17.19
C LEU A 43 21.27 3.39 -17.56
N VAL A 44 20.45 3.99 -18.41
CA VAL A 44 20.50 5.38 -18.86
C VAL A 44 19.24 6.12 -18.40
N PRO A 45 19.22 7.47 -18.39
CA PRO A 45 18.01 8.25 -18.15
C PRO A 45 16.84 7.80 -19.04
N PHE A 46 15.61 7.90 -18.53
CA PHE A 46 14.42 7.37 -19.21
C PHE A 46 14.25 7.93 -20.64
N GLU A 47 14.58 9.20 -20.86
CA GLU A 47 14.49 9.86 -22.16
C GLU A 47 15.48 9.29 -23.18
N GLN A 48 16.55 8.65 -22.71
CA GLN A 48 17.61 8.05 -23.52
C GLN A 48 17.37 6.55 -23.79
N LEU A 49 16.34 5.96 -23.20
CA LEU A 49 15.95 4.58 -23.51
C LEU A 49 15.55 4.44 -24.97
N HIS A 50 15.70 3.21 -25.46
CA HIS A 50 15.16 2.83 -26.75
C HIS A 50 13.64 3.12 -26.78
N PRO A 51 13.08 3.65 -27.90
CA PRO A 51 11.66 3.99 -27.96
C PRO A 51 10.73 2.83 -27.59
N THR A 52 11.09 1.61 -27.97
CA THR A 52 10.33 0.40 -27.61
C THR A 52 10.26 0.19 -26.10
N ASP A 53 11.37 0.37 -25.38
CA ASP A 53 11.42 0.17 -23.93
C ASP A 53 10.59 1.23 -23.22
N ARG A 54 10.65 2.49 -23.69
CA ARG A 54 9.81 3.56 -23.14
C ARG A 54 8.32 3.27 -23.33
N VAL A 55 7.93 2.76 -24.50
CA VAL A 55 6.54 2.38 -24.77
C VAL A 55 6.14 1.22 -23.87
N TRP A 56 7.01 0.21 -23.72
CA TRP A 56 6.73 -0.94 -22.88
C TRP A 56 6.51 -0.54 -21.41
N THR A 57 7.35 0.33 -20.85
CA THR A 57 7.17 0.85 -19.48
C THR A 57 5.84 1.60 -19.33
N ARG A 58 5.44 2.41 -20.31
CA ARG A 58 4.16 3.14 -20.27
C ARG A 58 2.96 2.21 -20.36
N THR A 59 2.95 1.26 -21.29
CA THR A 59 1.85 0.31 -21.43
C THR A 59 1.71 -0.57 -20.20
N GLY A 60 2.82 -1.03 -19.61
CA GLY A 60 2.76 -1.77 -18.35
C GLY A 60 2.12 -0.96 -17.23
N LEU A 61 2.37 0.35 -17.17
CA LEU A 61 1.73 1.26 -16.22
C LEU A 61 0.22 1.42 -16.42
N GLU A 62 -0.24 1.36 -17.67
CA GLU A 62 -1.68 1.38 -17.98
C GLU A 62 -2.37 0.13 -17.42
N ASP A 63 -1.71 -1.03 -17.44
CA ASP A 63 -2.24 -2.27 -16.83
C ASP A 63 -2.33 -2.19 -15.29
N TYR A 64 -1.49 -1.37 -14.64
CA TYR A 64 -1.50 -1.17 -13.19
C TYR A 64 -2.53 -0.14 -12.70
N ALA A 65 -3.22 0.55 -13.61
CA ALA A 65 -4.13 1.65 -13.29
C ALA A 65 -5.15 1.32 -12.21
N GLU A 66 -5.89 0.23 -12.40
CA GLU A 66 -6.96 -0.18 -11.50
C GLU A 66 -6.42 -0.53 -10.11
N ILE A 67 -5.23 -1.14 -10.05
CA ILE A 67 -4.57 -1.44 -8.78
C ILE A 67 -4.23 -0.14 -8.06
N LEU A 68 -3.56 0.79 -8.75
CA LEU A 68 -3.17 2.08 -8.17
C LEU A 68 -4.37 2.89 -7.68
N LEU A 69 -5.47 2.90 -8.45
CA LEU A 69 -6.70 3.60 -8.06
C LEU A 69 -7.34 2.97 -6.82
N ARG A 70 -7.34 1.64 -6.73
CA ARG A 70 -7.87 0.93 -5.55
C ARG A 70 -7.05 1.22 -4.29
N GLU A 71 -5.73 1.33 -4.38
CA GLU A 71 -4.89 1.64 -3.21
C GLU A 71 -5.18 3.04 -2.61
N VAL A 72 -5.79 3.95 -3.38
CA VAL A 72 -6.22 5.28 -2.92
C VAL A 72 -7.73 5.41 -2.79
N GLU A 73 -8.47 4.31 -2.96
CA GLU A 73 -9.90 4.22 -2.70
C GLU A 73 -10.13 4.09 -1.20
N TYR A 74 -9.95 5.21 -0.49
CA TYR A 74 -10.17 5.24 0.94
C TYR A 74 -11.67 5.10 1.25
N PRO A 75 -12.08 4.14 2.10
CA PRO A 75 -13.48 4.03 2.50
C PRO A 75 -13.99 5.35 3.14
N ARG A 76 -15.26 5.66 2.89
CA ARG A 76 -15.94 6.90 3.32
C ARG A 76 -17.33 6.58 3.86
N GLY A 77 -17.95 7.55 4.53
CA GLY A 77 -19.27 7.38 5.12
C GLY A 77 -19.25 6.33 6.22
N ASP A 78 -20.16 5.37 6.17
CA ASP A 78 -20.30 4.30 7.16
C ASP A 78 -19.30 3.15 6.98
N ASP A 79 -18.63 3.08 5.83
CA ASP A 79 -17.63 2.04 5.51
C ASP A 79 -16.20 2.42 5.94
N ARG A 80 -15.99 3.66 6.40
CA ARG A 80 -14.66 4.10 6.86
C ARG A 80 -14.26 3.46 8.19
N GLU A 81 -12.96 3.46 8.46
CA GLU A 81 -12.43 3.07 9.77
C GLU A 81 -12.91 3.98 10.91
N PHE A 82 -12.96 3.41 12.12
CA PHE A 82 -13.21 4.16 13.35
C PHE A 82 -12.07 5.14 13.62
N ARG A 83 -12.43 6.33 14.09
CA ARG A 83 -11.47 7.29 14.63
C ARG A 83 -11.41 7.18 16.15
N PRO A 84 -10.28 7.53 16.79
CA PRO A 84 -10.14 7.50 18.23
C PRO A 84 -11.24 8.26 18.99
N GLU A 85 -11.77 9.35 18.44
CA GLU A 85 -12.81 10.16 19.10
C GLU A 85 -14.20 9.50 19.10
N GLU A 86 -14.41 8.49 18.25
CA GLU A 86 -15.66 7.73 18.15
C GLU A 86 -15.65 6.50 19.07
N MET A 87 -14.48 6.13 19.56
CA MET A 87 -14.30 4.96 20.40
C MET A 87 -14.96 5.15 21.76
N ARG A 88 -15.58 4.07 22.23
CA ARG A 88 -16.18 3.99 23.56
C ARG A 88 -16.13 2.54 24.04
N VAL A 89 -16.02 2.39 25.36
CA VAL A 89 -16.13 1.08 26.00
C VAL A 89 -17.49 0.47 25.67
N GLY A 90 -17.50 -0.81 25.33
CA GLY A 90 -18.71 -1.57 25.00
C GLY A 90 -19.09 -1.55 23.52
N LEU A 91 -18.33 -0.90 22.62
CA LEU A 91 -18.57 -1.05 21.19
C LEU A 91 -18.43 -2.52 20.77
N PRO A 92 -19.38 -3.05 19.98
CA PRO A 92 -19.31 -4.42 19.49
C PRO A 92 -18.13 -4.61 18.54
N VAL A 93 -17.50 -5.78 18.65
CA VAL A 93 -16.34 -6.22 17.84
C VAL A 93 -16.66 -7.57 17.22
N VAL A 94 -16.27 -7.77 15.96
CA VAL A 94 -16.29 -9.07 15.27
C VAL A 94 -14.87 -9.41 14.84
N GLY A 95 -14.41 -10.58 15.25
CA GLY A 95 -13.09 -11.10 14.89
C GLY A 95 -12.94 -11.35 13.39
N SER A 96 -11.70 -11.48 12.94
CA SER A 96 -11.37 -11.73 11.52
C SER A 96 -11.90 -13.06 10.98
N ASP A 97 -12.22 -14.00 11.86
CA ASP A 97 -12.91 -15.26 11.53
C ASP A 97 -14.41 -15.09 11.26
N LEU A 98 -14.95 -13.87 11.44
CA LEU A 98 -16.36 -13.49 11.30
C LEU A 98 -17.31 -14.17 12.32
N GLU A 99 -16.77 -14.96 13.24
CA GLU A 99 -17.55 -15.74 14.22
C GLU A 99 -17.32 -15.22 15.64
N SER A 100 -16.07 -14.92 15.99
CA SER A 100 -15.69 -14.42 17.29
C SER A 100 -16.29 -13.04 17.54
N LYS A 101 -16.88 -12.85 18.72
CA LYS A 101 -17.55 -11.60 19.11
C LYS A 101 -17.00 -11.11 20.43
N GLY A 102 -16.97 -9.80 20.58
CA GLY A 102 -16.49 -9.17 21.78
C GLY A 102 -16.92 -7.71 21.90
N THR A 103 -16.34 -7.04 22.88
CA THR A 103 -16.56 -5.62 23.12
C THR A 103 -15.27 -4.89 23.44
N VAL A 104 -15.15 -3.66 22.91
CA VAL A 104 -14.03 -2.77 23.20
C VAL A 104 -13.98 -2.45 24.70
N GLN A 105 -12.78 -2.54 25.29
CA GLN A 105 -12.48 -2.17 26.68
C GLN A 105 -11.56 -0.95 26.80
N ALA A 106 -10.62 -0.78 25.87
CA ALA A 106 -9.69 0.33 25.82
C ALA A 106 -9.13 0.48 24.40
N TRP A 107 -8.42 1.58 24.13
CA TRP A 107 -7.71 1.81 22.88
C TRP A 107 -6.52 2.74 23.10
N ILE A 108 -5.52 2.62 22.24
CA ILE A 108 -4.38 3.53 22.13
C ILE A 108 -4.48 4.26 20.80
N ALA A 109 -4.29 5.57 20.84
CA ALA A 109 -4.26 6.42 19.66
C ALA A 109 -2.86 7.01 19.47
N THR A 110 -2.43 7.08 18.22
CA THR A 110 -1.20 7.76 17.85
C THR A 110 -1.36 9.28 17.97
N PRO A 111 -0.26 10.05 18.11
CA PRO A 111 -0.33 11.51 18.19
C PRO A 111 -0.99 12.21 16.99
N ASP A 112 -0.97 11.58 15.83
CA ASP A 112 -1.58 12.05 14.59
C ASP A 112 -3.07 11.64 14.44
N GLY A 113 -3.65 11.01 15.47
CA GLY A 113 -5.09 10.75 15.53
C GLY A 113 -5.54 9.45 14.84
N CYS A 114 -4.64 8.47 14.70
CA CYS A 114 -4.98 7.13 14.23
C CYS A 114 -5.14 6.16 15.41
N LEU A 115 -5.92 5.10 15.23
CA LEU A 115 -5.96 4.01 16.20
C LEU A 115 -4.70 3.14 16.04
N GLU A 116 -3.95 2.97 17.12
CA GLU A 116 -2.77 2.10 17.18
C GLU A 116 -3.14 0.70 17.65
N SER A 117 -3.93 0.62 18.72
CA SER A 117 -4.43 -0.65 19.25
C SER A 117 -5.82 -0.50 19.87
N ILE A 118 -6.55 -1.62 19.89
CA ILE A 118 -7.77 -1.80 20.68
C ILE A 118 -7.58 -2.96 21.65
N THR A 119 -8.10 -2.81 22.86
CA THR A 119 -8.26 -3.92 23.81
C THR A 119 -9.67 -4.43 23.71
N VAL A 120 -9.83 -5.71 23.39
CA VAL A 120 -11.13 -6.37 23.22
C VAL A 120 -11.30 -7.42 24.30
N ARG A 121 -12.49 -7.45 24.91
CA ARG A 121 -12.93 -8.58 25.72
C ARG A 121 -13.89 -9.41 24.89
N TRP A 122 -13.50 -10.63 24.59
CA TRP A 122 -14.25 -11.59 23.80
C TRP A 122 -15.31 -12.29 24.64
N ASP A 123 -16.33 -12.84 23.98
CA ASP A 123 -17.46 -13.51 24.62
C ASP A 123 -17.07 -14.79 25.37
N ASP A 124 -15.95 -15.42 24.99
CA ASP A 124 -15.35 -16.56 25.71
C ASP A 124 -14.59 -16.16 26.99
N GLY A 125 -14.46 -14.86 27.23
CA GLY A 125 -13.78 -14.27 28.39
C GLY A 125 -12.31 -13.92 28.16
N GLU A 126 -11.73 -14.23 27.00
CA GLU A 126 -10.37 -13.81 26.66
C GLU A 126 -10.31 -12.28 26.49
N VAL A 127 -9.16 -11.68 26.83
CA VAL A 127 -8.88 -10.27 26.60
C VAL A 127 -7.61 -10.15 25.78
N THR A 128 -7.71 -9.53 24.61
CA THR A 128 -6.58 -9.31 23.70
C THR A 128 -6.37 -7.83 23.46
N GLU A 129 -5.12 -7.46 23.14
CA GLU A 129 -4.78 -6.14 22.61
C GLU A 129 -4.11 -6.33 21.25
N HIS A 130 -4.64 -5.67 20.23
CA HIS A 130 -4.17 -5.79 18.85
C HIS A 130 -4.51 -4.54 18.03
N CYS A 131 -3.87 -4.38 16.88
CA CYS A 131 -4.24 -3.36 15.90
C CYS A 131 -5.59 -3.74 15.26
N PRO A 132 -6.59 -2.85 15.24
CA PRO A 132 -7.90 -3.16 14.70
C PRO A 132 -7.83 -3.49 13.20
N ALA A 133 -8.45 -4.59 12.80
CA ALA A 133 -8.67 -4.90 11.41
C ALA A 133 -9.78 -4.01 10.81
N SER A 134 -9.76 -3.87 9.48
CA SER A 134 -10.77 -3.08 8.78
C SER A 134 -12.17 -3.62 9.03
N GLY A 135 -13.06 -2.76 9.55
CA GLY A 135 -14.45 -3.12 9.86
C GLY A 135 -14.64 -4.03 11.08
N GLU A 136 -13.60 -4.28 11.89
CA GLU A 136 -13.68 -5.13 13.09
C GLU A 136 -14.58 -4.51 14.19
N VAL A 137 -14.49 -3.20 14.42
CA VAL A 137 -15.35 -2.47 15.36
C VAL A 137 -16.61 -2.04 14.62
N LEU A 138 -17.79 -2.34 15.17
CA LEU A 138 -19.06 -2.03 14.51
C LEU A 138 -19.70 -0.75 15.08
N ARG A 139 -20.28 0.05 14.17
CA ARG A 139 -21.13 1.20 14.52
C ARG A 139 -22.47 0.67 15.03
N ALA A 140 -22.80 0.96 16.29
CA ALA A 140 -24.07 0.62 16.93
C ALA A 140 -25.14 1.69 16.66
#